data_AF-A0A833D0K5-F1
#
_entry.id   AF-A0A833D0K5-F1
#
_cell.length_a   1.000
_cell.length_b   1.000
_cell.length_c   1.000
_cell.angle_alpha   90.00
_cell.angle_beta   90.00
_cell.angle_gamma   90.00
#
_symmetry.space_group_name_H-M   'P 1'
#
loop_
_entity.id
_entity.type
_entity.pdbx_description
1 polymer ?
#
loop_
_entity_poly.entity_id
_entity_poly.type
_entity_poly.pdbx_seq_one_letter_code
_entity_poly.pdbx_strand_id
1 'polypeptide(L)'
;MQQFESVENIPTWSLPYLINDDPTGLTDEEIKMVDDFVKQWQVQTVSPIEVNGEAQPELSSYPLFGQAAEVEPCIVIYSKEH
;
A
#
# COMPACT_ATOMS: atom_id res chain seq x y z
N MET A 1 5.63 -10.11 -19.51
CA MET A 1 6.00 -10.23 -18.07
C MET A 1 4.77 -10.73 -17.35
N GLN A 2 4.89 -11.68 -16.44
CA GLN A 2 3.75 -12.17 -15.67
C GLN A 2 3.43 -11.15 -14.58
N GLN A 3 2.16 -10.80 -14.43
CA GLN A 3 1.66 -9.92 -13.37
C GLN A 3 0.93 -10.78 -12.35
N PHE A 4 1.11 -10.45 -11.08
CA PHE A 4 0.41 -11.06 -9.96
C PHE A 4 -0.50 -10.02 -9.32
N GLU A 5 -1.69 -10.43 -8.92
CA GLU A 5 -2.69 -9.58 -8.28
C GLU A 5 -3.04 -10.18 -6.91
N SER A 6 -3.02 -9.35 -5.87
CA SER A 6 -3.55 -9.70 -4.55
C SER A 6 -4.30 -8.53 -3.93
N VAL A 7 -5.05 -8.82 -2.87
CA VAL A 7 -5.68 -7.81 -2.02
C VAL A 7 -4.87 -7.70 -0.75
N GLU A 8 -4.31 -6.51 -0.49
CA GLU A 8 -3.48 -6.26 0.68
C GLU A 8 -4.04 -5.11 1.53
N ASN A 9 -3.81 -5.20 2.84
CA ASN A 9 -4.15 -4.14 3.77
C ASN A 9 -3.01 -3.12 3.85
N ILE A 10 -3.16 -2.03 3.09
CA ILE A 10 -2.15 -0.97 2.97
C ILE A 10 -2.39 0.09 4.04
N PRO A 11 -1.36 0.51 4.81
CA PRO A 11 -1.51 1.61 5.75
C PRO A 11 -1.98 2.90 5.06
N THR A 12 -3.03 3.55 5.59
CA THR A 12 -3.63 4.74 4.95
C THR A 12 -2.66 5.90 4.83
N TRP A 13 -1.73 6.03 5.79
CA TRP A 13 -0.67 7.05 5.74
C TRP A 13 0.25 6.91 4.52
N SER A 14 0.41 5.70 3.97
CA SER A 14 1.31 5.44 2.84
C SER A 14 0.64 5.63 1.47
N LEU A 15 -0.68 5.65 1.41
CA LEU A 15 -1.44 5.69 0.14
C LEU A 15 -1.15 6.92 -0.73
N PRO A 16 -1.03 8.16 -0.19
CA PRO A 16 -0.68 9.32 -1.01
C PRO A 16 0.64 9.13 -1.74
N TYR A 17 1.63 8.50 -1.09
CA TYR A 17 2.93 8.25 -1.70
C TYR A 17 2.85 7.14 -2.75
N LEU A 18 2.17 6.03 -2.45
CA LEU A 18 2.02 4.90 -3.36
C LEU A 18 1.21 5.22 -4.63
N ILE A 19 0.24 6.13 -4.55
CA ILE A 19 -0.71 6.41 -5.63
C ILE A 19 -0.35 7.69 -6.40
N ASN A 20 0.11 8.72 -5.70
CA ASN A 20 0.33 10.05 -6.26
C ASN A 20 1.80 10.50 -6.24
N ASP A 21 2.73 9.62 -5.85
CA ASP A 21 4.15 9.96 -5.63
C ASP A 21 4.32 11.15 -4.65
N ASP A 22 3.40 11.30 -3.69
CA ASP A 22 3.40 12.37 -2.70
C ASP A 22 3.87 11.88 -1.31
N PRO A 23 5.14 12.12 -0.93
CA PRO A 23 5.68 11.75 0.38
C PRO A 23 5.35 12.78 1.48
N THR A 24 4.52 13.80 1.20
CA THR A 24 4.22 14.85 2.18
C THR A 24 3.63 14.27 3.46
N GLY A 25 4.22 14.62 4.60
CA GLY A 25 3.78 14.14 5.91
C GLY A 25 4.39 12.81 6.34
N LEU A 26 5.19 12.17 5.49
CA LEU A 26 5.96 10.98 5.84
C LEU A 26 7.32 11.34 6.43
N THR A 27 7.76 10.52 7.37
CA THR A 27 9.14 10.51 7.88
C THR A 27 10.07 9.77 6.93
N ASP A 28 11.38 10.00 7.05
CA ASP A 28 12.39 9.27 6.27
C ASP A 28 12.31 7.74 6.47
N GLU A 29 11.92 7.29 7.67
CA GLU A 29 11.73 5.87 7.97
C GLU A 29 10.52 5.30 7.22
N GLU A 30 9.39 6.02 7.20
CA GLU A 30 8.19 5.62 6.49
C GLU A 30 8.40 5.60 4.97
N ILE A 31 9.06 6.63 4.42
CA ILE A 31 9.45 6.67 3.00
C ILE A 31 10.29 5.44 2.66
N LYS A 32 11.29 5.13 3.50
CA LYS A 32 12.14 3.96 3.30
C LYS A 32 11.35 2.65 3.33
N MET A 33 10.38 2.50 4.23
CA MET A 33 9.54 1.30 4.29
C MET A 33 8.73 1.13 2.99
N VAL A 34 8.14 2.21 2.48
CA VAL A 34 7.38 2.18 1.22
C VAL A 34 8.29 1.87 0.03
N ASP A 35 9.46 2.52 -0.06
CA ASP A 35 10.42 2.29 -1.13
C ASP A 35 10.93 0.84 -1.14
N ASP A 36 11.25 0.28 0.03
CA ASP A 36 11.70 -1.11 0.17
C ASP A 36 10.59 -2.07 -0.26
N PHE A 37 9.33 -1.82 0.12
CA PHE A 37 8.16 -2.59 -0.31
C PHE A 37 8.00 -2.58 -1.85
N VAL A 38 7.96 -1.39 -2.46
CA VAL A 38 7.81 -1.23 -3.92
C VAL A 38 8.94 -1.93 -4.66
N LYS A 39 10.19 -1.75 -4.20
CA LYS A 39 11.38 -2.32 -4.84
C LYS A 39 11.46 -3.84 -4.68
N GLN A 40 11.14 -4.36 -3.49
CA GLN A 40 11.23 -5.79 -3.20
C GLN A 40 10.31 -6.58 -4.12
N TRP A 41 9.04 -6.16 -4.20
CA TRP A 41 7.99 -6.87 -4.93
C TRP A 41 7.77 -6.36 -6.36
N GLN A 42 8.48 -5.29 -6.75
CA GLN A 42 8.28 -4.61 -8.02
C GLN A 42 6.80 -4.26 -8.23
N VAL A 43 6.26 -3.55 -7.25
CA VAL A 43 4.87 -3.06 -7.27
C VAL A 43 4.71 -2.14 -8.47
N GLN A 44 3.65 -2.38 -9.25
CA GLN A 44 3.32 -1.62 -10.45
C GLN A 44 2.15 -0.67 -10.21
N THR A 45 1.19 -1.10 -9.40
CA THR A 45 -0.05 -0.36 -9.14
C THR A 45 -0.59 -0.74 -7.78
N VAL A 46 -1.10 0.26 -7.07
CA VAL A 46 -1.90 0.12 -5.84
C VAL A 46 -3.22 0.84 -6.09
N SER A 47 -4.35 0.19 -5.80
CA SER A 47 -5.68 0.75 -6.03
C SER A 47 -6.60 0.43 -4.85
N PRO A 48 -7.04 1.43 -4.07
CA PRO A 48 -7.97 1.22 -2.97
C PRO A 48 -9.29 0.60 -3.43
N ILE A 49 -9.85 -0.28 -2.60
CA ILE A 49 -11.15 -0.90 -2.85
C ILE A 49 -12.23 -0.05 -2.17
N GLU A 50 -13.04 0.62 -2.98
CA GLU A 50 -14.17 1.40 -2.49
C GLU A 50 -15.43 0.53 -2.36
N VAL A 51 -16.21 0.75 -1.30
CA VAL A 51 -17.53 0.14 -1.10
C VAL A 51 -18.58 1.25 -1.25
N ASN A 52 -19.46 1.13 -2.24
CA ASN A 52 -20.45 2.16 -2.60
C ASN A 52 -19.83 3.54 -2.95
N GLY A 53 -18.60 3.55 -3.46
CA GLY A 53 -17.87 4.79 -3.79
C GLY A 53 -17.23 5.49 -2.60
N GLU A 54 -17.12 4.80 -1.45
CA GLU A 54 -16.47 5.30 -0.26
C GLU A 54 -15.34 4.37 0.17
N ALA A 55 -14.22 4.95 0.58
CA ALA A 55 -13.15 4.27 1.30
C ALA A 55 -13.68 3.70 2.62
N GLN A 56 -13.21 2.53 3.02
CA GLN A 56 -13.59 1.86 4.28
C GLN A 56 -12.34 1.53 5.08
N PRO A 57 -11.67 2.53 5.68
CA PRO A 57 -10.49 2.28 6.48
C PRO A 57 -10.83 1.50 7.76
N GLU A 58 -9.95 0.59 8.15
CA GLU A 58 -10.06 -0.18 9.39
C GLU A 58 -8.75 -0.16 10.18
N LEU A 59 -8.83 -0.26 11.52
CA LEU A 59 -7.64 -0.40 12.34
C LEU A 59 -7.14 -1.85 12.28
N SER A 60 -5.90 -2.04 11.85
CA SER A 60 -5.24 -3.34 11.79
C SER A 60 -4.02 -3.39 12.68
N SER A 61 -3.88 -4.49 13.43
CA SER A 61 -2.62 -4.82 14.14
C SER A 61 -1.57 -5.43 13.22
N TYR A 62 -1.95 -5.81 12.01
CA TYR A 62 -1.11 -6.49 11.02
C TYR A 62 -1.30 -5.84 9.64
N PRO A 63 -0.84 -4.60 9.44
CA PRO A 63 -0.74 -4.03 8.10
C PRO A 63 0.32 -4.78 7.27
N LEU A 64 0.30 -4.58 5.95
CA LEU A 64 1.29 -5.17 5.04
C LEU A 64 2.73 -4.79 5.41
N PHE A 65 2.93 -3.56 5.89
CA PHE A 65 4.21 -3.06 6.38
C PHE A 65 4.00 -2.00 7.47
N GLY A 66 5.06 -1.71 8.22
CA GLY A 66 5.03 -0.74 9.31
C GLY A 66 4.42 -1.30 10.60
N GLN A 67 4.00 -0.38 11.49
CA GLN A 67 3.35 -0.71 12.76
C GLN A 67 1.83 -0.70 12.62
N ALA A 68 1.12 -1.21 13.63
CA ALA A 68 -0.34 -1.16 13.69
C ALA A 68 -0.89 0.23 13.35
N ALA A 69 -1.79 0.28 12.39
CA ALA A 69 -2.27 1.51 11.78
C ALA A 69 -3.69 1.33 11.24
N GLU A 70 -4.30 2.44 10.85
CA GLU A 70 -5.44 2.42 9.96
C GLU A 70 -4.99 1.94 8.57
N VAL A 71 -5.71 0.99 7.99
CA VAL A 71 -5.42 0.37 6.70
C VAL A 71 -6.62 0.44 5.78
N GLU A 72 -6.36 0.43 4.49
CA GLU A 72 -7.38 0.29 3.46
C GLU A 72 -7.06 -0.93 2.58
N PRO A 73 -8.04 -1.81 2.33
CA PRO A 73 -7.83 -2.92 1.42
C PRO A 73 -7.61 -2.38 0.00
N CYS A 74 -6.49 -2.76 -0.61
CA CYS A 74 -6.09 -2.32 -1.93
C CYS A 74 -5.84 -3.53 -2.83
N ILE A 75 -6.21 -3.42 -4.11
CA ILE A 75 -5.70 -4.29 -5.17
C ILE A 75 -4.26 -3.86 -5.45
N VAL A 76 -3.32 -4.80 -5.37
CA VAL A 76 -1.91 -4.56 -5.67
C VAL A 76 -1.46 -5.45 -6.81
N ILE A 77 -0.81 -4.83 -7.81
CA ILE A 77 -0.26 -5.53 -8.98
C ILE A 77 1.27 -5.58 -8.87
N TYR A 78 1.84 -6.77 -8.96
CA TYR A 78 3.28 -7.04 -8.85
C TYR A 78 3.85 -7.62 -10.14
N SER A 79 5.14 -7.39 -10.43
CA SER A 79 5.89 -8.20 -11.42
C SER A 79 6.69 -9.36 -10.82
N LYS A 80 6.71 -9.51 -9.50
CA LYS A 80 7.25 -10.69 -8.82
C LYS A 80 6.15 -11.45 -8.12
N GLU A 81 6.31 -12.76 -8.03
CA GLU A 81 5.45 -13.61 -7.21
C GLU A 81 5.64 -13.22 -5.74
N HIS A 82 4.52 -12.98 -5.06
CA HIS A 82 4.44 -12.55 -3.66
C HIS A 82 4.49 -13.76 -2.71
#